data_AF-A0A9Q0H417-F1
#
_entry.id   AF-A0A9Q0H417-F1
#
_cell.length_a   1.000
_cell.length_b   1.000
_cell.length_c   1.000
_cell.angle_alpha   90.00
_cell.angle_beta   90.00
_cell.angle_gamma   90.00
#
_symmetry.space_group_name_H-M   'P 1'
#
loop_
_entity.id
_entity.type
_entity.pdbx_description
1 polymer ?
#
loop_
_entity_poly.entity_id
_entity_poly.type
_entity_poly.pdbx_seq_one_letter_code
_entity_poly.pdbx_strand_id
1 'polypeptide(L)'
;MAISSCTKSTLCALHRPSSPLSLHHSKTLIKLFSSRIRSFYSAARTHANLQLSHSSPSPVTPFQPKIPKSNLRLPVPRTLATSSDLSFTDNSSPAPKTLKSRLAAGDTLYGMFLLSFSPTIAEIAGLAGYDFVVVDMEHGHGGISDALPCLHALAAAGTPAILRLPESSATWAKKALDLGPQGIMFPMIDGAESAKKAVSYCRFPPAGVRGSAHTVVRASRYGIDPGYLSNYEEDVLIMCQVESEKDVQKIEEIAAVDGVDCIQMGPLDLSASMGYLWDPGNRKVREVMRAAEKAVLGLRTKKAEGAGGYLAGFAMPHDSPDDMRARGYHMISGVVDIGLFRSAAVEDVRRFRLGLMDYSDDDNFGDGRRKQDGRGKDDDEKYWSE
;
A
#
# COMPACT_ATOMS: atom_id res chain seq x y z
N MET A 1 -56.80 -39.58 12.48
CA MET A 1 -56.95 -41.06 12.56
C MET A 1 -55.63 -41.61 13.10
N ALA A 2 -55.56 -41.82 14.42
CA ALA A 2 -55.45 -43.15 15.09
C ALA A 2 -54.05 -43.79 14.87
N ILE A 3 -53.06 -43.56 15.74
CA ILE A 3 -52.75 -44.23 17.04
C ILE A 3 -52.11 -45.63 16.88
N SER A 4 -50.92 -45.81 17.48
CA SER A 4 -50.42 -46.98 18.25
C SER A 4 -48.90 -47.19 18.00
N SER A 5 -47.95 -46.70 18.81
CA SER A 5 -47.49 -47.10 20.16
C SER A 5 -46.79 -48.47 20.27
N CYS A 6 -45.48 -48.46 20.60
CA CYS A 6 -44.76 -49.36 21.55
C CYS A 6 -43.27 -48.92 21.58
N THR A 7 -42.71 -48.22 22.60
CA THR A 7 -42.16 -48.67 23.91
C THR A 7 -41.21 -49.88 23.80
N LYS A 8 -40.03 -50.01 24.44
CA LYS A 8 -39.37 -49.32 25.57
C LYS A 8 -37.96 -49.95 25.81
N SER A 9 -36.98 -49.13 26.26
CA SER A 9 -35.87 -49.40 27.24
C SER A 9 -34.87 -50.57 27.06
N THR A 10 -33.56 -50.40 27.31
CA THR A 10 -32.85 -50.46 28.63
C THR A 10 -31.37 -50.02 28.42
N LEU A 11 -30.80 -48.96 29.02
CA LEU A 11 -30.24 -48.68 30.37
C LEU A 11 -28.98 -49.46 30.84
N CYS A 12 -27.86 -48.70 30.95
CA CYS A 12 -26.74 -48.67 31.94
C CYS A 12 -26.00 -49.93 32.49
N ALA A 13 -24.65 -49.89 32.43
CA ALA A 13 -23.68 -49.96 33.57
C ALA A 13 -22.22 -50.11 33.03
N LEU A 14 -21.31 -49.12 33.19
CA LEU A 14 -20.30 -48.94 34.26
C LEU A 14 -19.34 -50.13 34.51
N HIS A 15 -18.06 -50.01 34.13
CA HIS A 15 -16.86 -50.12 35.00
C HIS A 15 -15.53 -49.89 34.23
N ARG A 16 -14.67 -49.04 34.80
CA ARG A 16 -13.21 -48.83 34.57
C ARG A 16 -12.49 -49.31 35.88
N PRO A 17 -11.15 -49.27 36.06
CA PRO A 17 -9.98 -49.19 35.15
C PRO A 17 -8.78 -50.10 35.57
N SER A 18 -7.69 -50.09 34.79
CA SER A 18 -6.32 -50.34 35.30
C SER A 18 -5.24 -49.59 34.48
N SER A 19 -4.21 -49.15 35.19
CA SER A 19 -3.27 -48.00 35.05
C SER A 19 -1.91 -48.31 34.36
N PRO A 20 -0.81 -47.51 34.52
CA PRO A 20 -0.53 -46.10 34.18
C PRO A 20 0.78 -45.91 33.38
N LEU A 21 1.01 -44.77 32.70
CA LEU A 21 2.37 -44.35 32.29
C LEU A 21 2.56 -42.81 32.33
N SER A 22 3.31 -42.40 33.36
CA SER A 22 4.33 -41.33 33.46
C SER A 22 3.98 -39.85 33.16
N LEU A 23 3.61 -39.13 34.24
CA LEU A 23 3.87 -37.69 34.41
C LEU A 23 5.33 -37.50 34.87
N HIS A 24 6.27 -37.13 33.99
CA HIS A 24 7.60 -36.66 34.43
C HIS A 24 8.22 -35.48 33.65
N HIS A 25 7.46 -34.77 32.81
CA HIS A 25 8.00 -33.59 32.09
C HIS A 25 7.35 -32.23 32.44
N SER A 26 6.38 -32.19 33.37
CA SER A 26 5.63 -30.95 33.66
C SER A 26 6.13 -30.16 34.90
N LYS A 27 7.00 -30.73 35.75
CA LYS A 27 7.44 -30.08 37.00
C LYS A 27 8.73 -29.26 36.89
N THR A 28 9.49 -29.40 35.81
CA THR A 28 10.77 -28.66 35.61
C THR A 28 10.54 -27.27 35.01
N LEU A 29 9.53 -27.10 34.16
CA LEU A 29 9.21 -25.81 33.52
C LEU A 29 8.58 -24.78 34.48
N ILE A 30 7.84 -25.23 35.50
CA ILE A 30 7.20 -24.33 36.48
C ILE A 30 8.22 -23.77 37.50
N LYS A 31 9.35 -24.46 37.74
CA LYS A 31 10.43 -23.96 38.61
C LYS A 31 11.32 -22.92 37.93
N LEU A 32 11.47 -22.97 36.60
CA LEU A 32 12.25 -21.98 35.84
C LEU A 32 11.52 -20.64 35.68
N PHE A 33 10.18 -20.66 35.64
CA PHE A 33 9.38 -19.43 35.51
C PHE A 33 9.29 -18.60 36.81
N SER A 34 9.35 -19.25 37.98
CA SER A 34 9.29 -18.57 39.29
C SER A 34 10.62 -17.94 39.74
N SER A 35 11.75 -18.37 39.17
CA SER A 35 13.08 -17.83 39.45
C SER A 35 13.32 -16.47 38.76
N ARG A 36 12.89 -16.31 37.50
CA ARG A 36 13.08 -15.05 36.74
C ARG A 36 12.21 -13.89 37.21
N ILE A 37 11.05 -14.15 37.80
CA ILE A 37 10.14 -13.10 38.31
C ILE A 37 10.66 -12.50 39.64
N ARG A 38 11.40 -13.25 40.47
CA ARG A 38 12.00 -12.71 41.70
C ARG A 38 13.24 -11.84 41.46
N SER A 39 13.97 -12.07 40.37
CA SER A 39 15.14 -11.26 40.02
C SER A 39 14.75 -9.84 39.55
N PHE A 40 13.61 -9.71 38.85
CA PHE A 40 13.12 -8.41 38.38
C PHE A 40 12.61 -7.50 39.51
N TYR A 41 12.04 -8.05 40.58
CA TYR A 41 11.55 -7.26 41.72
C TYR A 41 12.65 -6.87 42.73
N SER A 42 13.83 -7.49 42.69
CA SER A 42 14.97 -7.15 43.56
C SER A 42 15.80 -5.98 43.02
N ALA A 43 15.84 -5.78 41.69
CA ALA A 43 16.59 -4.69 41.06
C ALA A 43 15.88 -3.32 41.11
N ALA A 44 14.56 -3.30 41.34
CA ALA A 44 13.77 -2.06 41.42
C ALA A 44 13.76 -1.42 42.82
N ARG A 45 14.51 -1.95 43.80
CA ARG A 45 14.51 -1.47 45.20
C ARG A 45 15.83 -0.83 45.67
N THR A 46 16.78 -0.60 44.78
CA THR A 46 18.15 -0.15 45.15
C THR A 46 18.59 1.20 44.56
N HIS A 47 17.65 2.04 44.11
CA HIS A 47 17.93 3.45 43.78
C HIS A 47 16.87 4.41 44.32
N ALA A 48 16.48 4.24 45.59
CA ALA A 48 15.67 5.21 46.31
C ALA A 48 16.41 5.62 47.59
N ASN A 49 17.45 6.45 47.44
CA ASN A 49 18.03 7.27 48.50
C ASN A 49 18.98 8.29 47.87
N LEU A 50 18.41 9.36 47.32
CA LEU A 50 19.11 10.62 47.10
C LEU A 50 18.31 11.69 47.83
N GLN A 51 18.95 12.24 48.86
CA GLN A 51 18.42 13.27 49.75
C GLN A 51 18.00 14.50 48.93
N LEU A 52 16.73 14.88 49.05
CA LEU A 52 16.24 16.18 48.60
C LEU A 52 16.74 17.24 49.60
N SER A 53 17.73 18.03 49.18
CA SER A 53 18.06 19.28 49.86
C SER A 53 17.10 20.37 49.37
N HIS A 54 16.32 20.93 50.30
CA HIS A 54 15.45 22.06 50.03
C HIS A 54 16.29 23.33 49.83
N SER A 55 16.40 23.77 48.59
CA SER A 55 16.75 25.14 48.23
C SER A 55 15.50 25.85 47.73
N SER A 56 15.16 26.95 48.38
CA SER A 56 14.03 27.82 48.08
C SER A 56 14.19 28.44 46.67
N PRO A 57 13.16 28.42 45.81
CA PRO A 57 13.26 29.05 44.50
C PRO A 57 13.17 30.58 44.64
N SER A 58 14.15 31.28 44.07
CA SER A 58 14.12 32.73 43.86
C SER A 58 12.93 33.13 42.96
N PRO A 59 12.31 34.31 43.15
CA PRO A 59 11.13 34.70 42.39
C PRO A 59 11.46 34.92 40.92
N VAL A 60 10.76 34.19 40.06
CA VAL A 60 10.78 34.35 38.60
C VAL A 60 10.09 35.67 38.25
N THR A 61 10.83 36.59 37.64
CA THR A 61 10.30 37.85 37.12
C THR A 61 9.48 37.56 35.85
N PRO A 62 8.21 38.00 35.73
CA PRO A 62 7.43 37.71 34.54
C PRO A 62 7.96 38.52 33.34
N PHE A 63 8.32 37.80 32.28
CA PHE A 63 8.65 38.37 30.98
C PHE A 63 7.40 39.03 30.38
N GLN A 64 7.37 40.37 30.31
CA GLN A 64 6.32 41.11 29.62
C GLN A 64 6.79 41.48 28.19
N PRO A 65 6.21 40.87 27.14
CA PRO A 65 6.46 41.34 25.79
C PRO A 65 5.77 42.71 25.59
N LYS A 66 6.54 43.72 25.18
CA LYS A 66 6.00 45.03 24.76
C LYS A 66 5.26 44.86 23.43
N ILE A 67 3.93 44.80 23.49
CA ILE A 67 3.05 44.85 22.30
C ILE A 67 3.00 46.31 21.82
N PRO A 68 3.38 46.63 20.57
CA PRO A 68 3.19 47.97 20.04
C PRO A 68 1.69 48.25 19.84
N LYS A 69 1.23 49.40 20.37
CA LYS A 69 -0.15 49.87 20.21
C LYS A 69 -0.42 50.21 18.74
N SER A 70 -1.03 49.28 18.01
CA SER A 70 -1.66 49.60 16.72
C SER A 70 -3.16 49.83 16.93
N ASN A 71 -3.64 50.96 16.41
CA ASN A 71 -5.04 51.39 16.49
C ASN A 71 -5.91 50.48 15.60
N LEU A 72 -6.44 49.40 16.16
CA LEU A 72 -7.49 48.60 15.51
C LEU A 72 -8.86 49.16 15.91
N ARG A 73 -9.48 49.91 14.99
CA ARG A 73 -10.92 50.21 15.03
C ARG A 73 -11.69 48.89 14.84
N LEU A 74 -12.50 48.51 15.82
CA LEU A 74 -13.46 47.41 15.68
C LEU A 74 -14.58 47.84 14.70
N PRO A 75 -14.98 47.02 13.71
CA PRO A 75 -16.15 47.31 12.90
C PRO A 75 -17.42 46.98 13.69
N VAL A 76 -18.36 47.93 13.69
CA VAL A 76 -19.74 47.79 14.16
C VAL A 76 -20.44 46.68 13.35
N PRO A 77 -21.26 45.79 13.97
CA PRO A 77 -21.95 44.75 13.22
C PRO A 77 -23.01 45.37 12.30
N ARG A 78 -22.84 45.18 11.00
CA ARG A 78 -23.88 45.48 9.99
C ARG A 78 -24.96 44.41 10.07
N THR A 79 -26.19 44.90 10.13
CA THR A 79 -27.47 44.19 10.05
C THR A 79 -27.49 43.06 9.02
N LEU A 80 -28.09 41.92 9.40
CA LEU A 80 -28.38 40.80 8.50
C LEU A 80 -29.22 41.28 7.31
N ALA A 81 -28.65 41.19 6.11
CA ALA A 81 -29.40 41.21 4.87
C ALA A 81 -29.73 39.76 4.49
N THR A 82 -31.03 39.51 4.31
CA THR A 82 -31.57 38.30 3.69
C THR A 82 -31.28 38.26 2.20
N SER A 83 -31.37 37.05 1.65
CA SER A 83 -31.58 36.67 0.24
C SER A 83 -30.35 36.31 -0.60
N SER A 84 -30.27 35.02 -0.90
CA SER A 84 -30.12 34.47 -2.27
C SER A 84 -29.15 35.19 -3.20
N ASP A 85 -27.88 34.80 -3.16
CA ASP A 85 -27.01 34.66 -4.34
C ASP A 85 -25.65 34.14 -3.87
N LEU A 86 -25.54 32.81 -3.74
CA LEU A 86 -24.26 32.12 -3.71
C LEU A 86 -23.99 31.60 -5.11
N SER A 87 -23.72 32.50 -6.05
CA SER A 87 -23.05 32.13 -7.29
C SER A 87 -21.63 31.69 -6.91
N PHE A 88 -21.38 30.38 -6.95
CA PHE A 88 -20.02 29.83 -6.91
C PHE A 88 -19.24 30.46 -8.07
N THR A 89 -18.35 31.39 -7.74
CA THR A 89 -17.43 31.97 -8.72
C THR A 89 -16.51 30.86 -9.21
N ASP A 90 -16.55 30.64 -10.52
CA ASP A 90 -15.67 29.79 -11.31
C ASP A 90 -14.20 30.12 -10.99
N ASN A 91 -13.57 29.27 -10.19
CA ASN A 91 -12.15 29.33 -9.94
C ASN A 91 -11.46 28.56 -11.06
N SER A 92 -11.20 29.26 -12.16
CA SER A 92 -10.70 28.75 -13.44
C SER A 92 -9.23 28.29 -13.41
N SER A 93 -8.78 27.66 -12.33
CA SER A 93 -7.64 26.75 -12.42
C SER A 93 -8.11 25.54 -13.23
N PRO A 94 -7.41 25.13 -14.31
CA PRO A 94 -7.80 23.94 -15.05
C PRO A 94 -7.93 22.79 -14.05
N ALA A 95 -9.07 22.10 -14.07
CA ALA A 95 -9.29 20.95 -13.20
C ALA A 95 -8.08 20.00 -13.31
N PRO A 96 -7.58 19.46 -12.19
CA PRO A 96 -6.45 18.53 -12.22
C PRO A 96 -6.78 17.39 -13.19
N LYS A 97 -5.89 17.16 -14.15
CA LYS A 97 -6.09 16.15 -15.21
C LYS A 97 -6.22 14.76 -14.58
N THR A 98 -7.29 14.04 -14.93
CA THR A 98 -7.51 12.65 -14.50
C THR A 98 -6.45 11.72 -15.08
N LEU A 99 -6.20 10.57 -14.44
CA LEU A 99 -5.29 9.55 -14.98
C LEU A 99 -5.66 9.16 -16.41
N LYS A 100 -6.96 8.95 -16.72
CA LYS A 100 -7.42 8.62 -18.07
C LYS A 100 -7.07 9.71 -19.08
N SER A 101 -7.31 10.98 -18.73
CA SER A 101 -7.02 12.10 -19.64
C SER A 101 -5.53 12.24 -19.93
N ARG A 102 -4.66 11.97 -18.94
CA ARG A 102 -3.20 11.98 -19.11
C ARG A 102 -2.72 10.84 -20.00
N LEU A 103 -3.24 9.63 -19.80
CA LEU A 103 -2.93 8.48 -20.64
C LEU A 103 -3.40 8.70 -22.09
N ALA A 104 -4.58 9.28 -22.29
CA ALA A 104 -5.08 9.64 -23.61
C ALA A 104 -4.23 10.72 -24.30
N ALA A 105 -3.60 11.62 -23.53
CA ALA A 105 -2.65 12.61 -24.04
C ALA A 105 -1.26 12.03 -24.37
N GLY A 106 -1.03 10.74 -24.08
CA GLY A 106 0.25 10.07 -24.35
C GLY A 106 1.28 10.18 -23.22
N ASP A 107 0.87 10.63 -22.03
CA ASP A 107 1.77 10.66 -20.86
C ASP A 107 2.17 9.23 -20.45
N THR A 108 3.45 9.04 -20.09
CA THR A 108 3.88 7.90 -19.28
C THR A 108 3.84 8.30 -17.81
N LEU A 109 3.08 7.56 -17.00
CA LEU A 109 2.85 7.86 -15.59
C LEU A 109 3.74 6.98 -14.70
N TYR A 110 4.37 7.59 -13.69
CA TYR A 110 5.21 6.90 -12.71
C TYR A 110 4.59 6.91 -11.31
N GLY A 111 4.51 5.75 -10.69
CA GLY A 111 3.82 5.58 -9.41
C GLY A 111 4.57 4.76 -8.36
N MET A 112 3.96 4.73 -7.18
CA MET A 112 4.42 3.99 -6.00
C MET A 112 3.30 3.10 -5.45
N PHE A 113 3.67 1.94 -4.91
CA PHE A 113 2.79 1.14 -4.06
C PHE A 113 2.96 1.56 -2.59
N LEU A 114 1.84 1.83 -1.92
CA LEU A 114 1.74 2.17 -0.51
C LEU A 114 1.09 1.02 0.26
N LEU A 115 1.90 0.24 0.97
CA LEU A 115 1.47 -0.92 1.76
C LEU A 115 1.41 -0.60 3.26
N SER A 116 2.01 0.49 3.72
CA SER A 116 2.07 0.85 5.14
C SER A 116 0.81 1.56 5.65
N PHE A 117 -0.11 1.95 4.76
CA PHE A 117 -1.30 2.76 5.08
C PHE A 117 -0.98 4.02 5.91
N SER A 118 0.21 4.60 5.73
CA SER A 118 0.61 5.82 6.44
C SER A 118 0.16 7.04 5.65
N PRO A 119 -0.76 7.87 6.18
CA PRO A 119 -1.14 9.12 5.52
C PRO A 119 0.05 10.08 5.39
N THR A 120 1.01 10.03 6.33
CA THR A 120 2.25 10.82 6.24
C THR A 120 3.10 10.40 5.05
N ILE A 121 3.29 9.10 4.83
CA ILE A 121 4.05 8.61 3.67
C ILE A 121 3.29 8.90 2.38
N ALA A 122 1.96 8.78 2.39
CA ALA A 122 1.11 9.13 1.25
C ALA A 122 1.24 10.63 0.86
N GLU A 123 1.24 11.54 1.84
CA GLU A 123 1.48 12.97 1.62
C GLU A 123 2.88 13.23 1.06
N ILE A 124 3.92 12.62 1.65
CA ILE A 124 5.30 12.71 1.15
C ILE A 124 5.38 12.25 -0.31
N ALA A 125 4.74 11.13 -0.65
CA ALA A 125 4.73 10.61 -2.02
C ALA A 125 4.06 11.59 -2.99
N GLY A 126 2.94 12.20 -2.59
CA GLY A 126 2.30 13.22 -3.43
C GLY A 126 3.19 14.44 -3.66
N LEU A 127 3.82 14.95 -2.59
CA LEU A 127 4.76 16.08 -2.67
C LEU A 127 6.06 15.75 -3.41
N ALA A 128 6.46 14.49 -3.44
CA ALA A 128 7.65 14.02 -4.18
C ALA A 128 7.42 13.98 -5.71
N GLY A 129 6.19 14.10 -6.18
CA GLY A 129 5.86 14.17 -7.60
C GLY A 129 5.55 12.82 -8.25
N TYR A 130 5.14 11.80 -7.49
CA TYR A 130 4.54 10.61 -8.10
C TYR A 130 3.24 10.98 -8.84
N ASP A 131 3.06 10.44 -10.04
CA ASP A 131 1.87 10.67 -10.85
C ASP A 131 0.63 9.95 -10.30
N PHE A 132 0.84 8.86 -9.58
CA PHE A 132 -0.19 8.13 -8.86
C PHE A 132 0.40 7.32 -7.71
N VAL A 133 -0.43 6.98 -6.73
CA VAL A 133 -0.09 6.05 -5.65
C VAL A 133 -1.11 4.93 -5.58
N VAL A 134 -0.65 3.68 -5.64
CA VAL A 134 -1.48 2.50 -5.42
C VAL A 134 -1.52 2.21 -3.93
N VAL A 135 -2.66 2.49 -3.30
CA VAL A 135 -2.94 2.09 -1.91
C VAL A 135 -3.37 0.63 -1.94
N ASP A 136 -2.54 -0.23 -1.38
CA ASP A 136 -2.62 -1.67 -1.59
C ASP A 136 -3.33 -2.39 -0.44
N MET A 137 -4.59 -2.79 -0.66
CA MET A 137 -5.36 -3.58 0.30
C MET A 137 -5.22 -5.10 0.10
N GLU A 138 -4.42 -5.57 -0.87
CA GLU A 138 -4.22 -6.99 -1.11
C GLU A 138 -3.05 -7.56 -0.30
N HIS A 139 -1.90 -6.88 -0.31
CA HIS A 139 -0.71 -7.30 0.44
C HIS A 139 -0.31 -6.33 1.55
N GLY A 140 -0.85 -5.12 1.56
CA GLY A 140 -0.71 -4.22 2.69
C GLY A 140 -1.57 -4.67 3.88
N HIS A 141 -1.25 -4.19 5.08
CA HIS A 141 -1.87 -4.66 6.32
C HIS A 141 -3.23 -4.02 6.66
N GLY A 142 -3.64 -2.99 5.91
CA GLY A 142 -4.84 -2.21 6.16
C GLY A 142 -6.01 -2.59 5.26
N GLY A 143 -7.15 -1.95 5.51
CA GLY A 143 -8.34 -2.08 4.67
C GLY A 143 -8.96 -0.73 4.35
N ILE A 144 -10.28 -0.74 4.11
CA ILE A 144 -11.05 0.44 3.72
C ILE A 144 -10.89 1.61 4.71
N SER A 145 -10.95 1.35 6.01
CA SER A 145 -10.82 2.40 7.03
C SER A 145 -9.44 3.05 7.06
N ASP A 146 -8.39 2.26 6.81
CA ASP A 146 -6.99 2.72 6.80
C ASP A 146 -6.63 3.42 5.48
N ALA A 147 -7.28 3.04 4.38
CA ALA A 147 -7.10 3.67 3.07
C ALA A 147 -7.62 5.11 3.04
N LEU A 148 -8.73 5.39 3.72
CA LEU A 148 -9.38 6.71 3.72
C LEU A 148 -8.44 7.88 4.09
N PRO A 149 -7.69 7.86 5.20
CA PRO A 149 -6.75 8.93 5.53
C PRO A 149 -5.62 9.06 4.50
N CYS A 150 -5.16 7.96 3.88
CA CYS A 150 -4.19 8.02 2.79
C CYS A 150 -4.75 8.74 1.56
N LEU A 151 -6.01 8.45 1.21
CA LEU A 151 -6.72 9.13 0.12
C LEU A 151 -6.94 10.62 0.41
N HIS A 152 -7.14 11.01 1.67
CA HIS A 152 -7.19 12.42 2.08
C HIS A 152 -5.84 13.13 1.87
N ALA A 153 -4.75 12.51 2.33
CA ALA A 153 -3.40 13.04 2.15
C ALA A 153 -3.03 13.21 0.68
N LEU A 154 -3.27 12.19 -0.15
CA LEU A 154 -3.01 12.23 -1.59
C LEU A 154 -3.86 13.30 -2.29
N ALA A 155 -5.14 13.42 -1.94
CA ALA A 155 -6.01 14.46 -2.50
C ALA A 155 -5.55 15.87 -2.11
N ALA A 156 -5.06 16.07 -0.87
CA ALA A 156 -4.51 17.35 -0.43
C ALA A 156 -3.21 17.70 -1.18
N ALA A 157 -2.39 16.70 -1.52
CA ALA A 157 -1.19 16.85 -2.33
C ALA A 157 -1.45 16.95 -3.85
N GLY A 158 -2.70 16.75 -4.30
CA GLY A 158 -3.06 16.77 -5.72
C GLY A 158 -2.67 15.51 -6.51
N THR A 159 -2.37 14.41 -5.83
CA THR A 159 -1.92 13.15 -6.45
C THR A 159 -3.06 12.13 -6.54
N PRO A 160 -3.34 11.56 -7.73
CA PRO A 160 -4.30 10.48 -7.90
C PRO A 160 -3.98 9.23 -7.05
N ALA A 161 -5.00 8.71 -6.37
CA ALA A 161 -4.94 7.42 -5.69
C ALA A 161 -5.58 6.32 -6.54
N ILE A 162 -4.95 5.15 -6.56
CA ILE A 162 -5.50 3.89 -7.07
C ILE A 162 -5.68 2.94 -5.91
N LEU A 163 -6.84 2.30 -5.76
CA LEU A 163 -7.04 1.27 -4.75
C LEU A 163 -6.89 -0.12 -5.36
N ARG A 164 -5.90 -0.90 -4.93
CA ARG A 164 -5.82 -2.34 -5.25
C ARG A 164 -6.70 -3.12 -4.28
N LEU A 165 -7.63 -3.88 -4.82
CA LEU A 165 -8.61 -4.63 -4.02
C LEU A 165 -8.00 -5.92 -3.45
N PRO A 166 -8.48 -6.40 -2.29
CA PRO A 166 -8.06 -7.71 -1.76
C PRO A 166 -8.44 -8.90 -2.65
N GLU A 167 -9.51 -8.77 -3.43
CA GLU A 167 -9.99 -9.74 -4.41
C GLU A 167 -10.88 -9.04 -5.44
N SER A 168 -11.12 -9.69 -6.58
CA SER A 168 -12.04 -9.19 -7.60
C SER A 168 -13.50 -9.51 -7.24
N SER A 169 -14.12 -8.65 -6.41
CA SER A 169 -15.54 -8.80 -6.03
C SER A 169 -16.31 -7.49 -5.98
N ALA A 170 -17.62 -7.56 -6.27
CA ALA A 170 -18.53 -6.41 -6.24
C ALA A 170 -18.58 -5.72 -4.87
N THR A 171 -18.37 -6.49 -3.79
CA THR A 171 -18.39 -5.97 -2.42
C THR A 171 -17.21 -5.05 -2.15
N TRP A 172 -15.99 -5.50 -2.49
CA TRP A 172 -14.80 -4.69 -2.33
C TRP A 172 -14.79 -3.52 -3.29
N ALA A 173 -15.16 -3.74 -4.55
CA ALA A 173 -15.24 -2.68 -5.55
C ALA A 173 -16.17 -1.55 -5.12
N LYS A 174 -17.42 -1.87 -4.72
CA LYS A 174 -18.38 -0.86 -4.25
C LYS A 174 -17.82 -0.04 -3.08
N LYS A 175 -17.29 -0.72 -2.04
CA LYS A 175 -16.72 -0.03 -0.88
C LYS A 175 -15.55 0.86 -1.28
N ALA A 176 -14.59 0.35 -2.05
CA ALA A 176 -13.42 1.10 -2.48
C ALA A 176 -13.81 2.32 -3.34
N LEU A 177 -14.72 2.16 -4.29
CA LEU A 177 -15.18 3.24 -5.16
C LEU A 177 -15.90 4.35 -4.38
N ASP A 178 -16.60 4.02 -3.29
CA ASP A 178 -17.29 5.00 -2.45
C ASP A 178 -16.31 5.92 -1.69
N LEU A 179 -15.04 5.52 -1.54
CA LEU A 179 -13.98 6.38 -1.02
C LEU A 179 -13.54 7.42 -2.05
N GLY A 180 -13.86 7.26 -3.33
CA GLY A 180 -13.47 8.18 -4.40
C GLY A 180 -11.99 8.14 -4.79
N PRO A 181 -11.40 6.98 -5.12
CA PRO A 181 -10.12 6.92 -5.81
C PRO A 181 -10.28 7.37 -7.28
N GLN A 182 -9.18 7.75 -7.94
CA GLN A 182 -9.15 7.98 -9.39
C GLN A 182 -8.92 6.68 -10.18
N GLY A 183 -8.52 5.60 -9.51
CA GLY A 183 -8.44 4.29 -10.13
C GLY A 183 -8.70 3.14 -9.16
N ILE A 184 -9.00 1.99 -9.73
CA ILE A 184 -9.22 0.74 -9.01
C ILE A 184 -8.51 -0.39 -9.74
N MET A 185 -7.81 -1.23 -8.99
CA MET A 185 -7.05 -2.36 -9.52
C MET A 185 -7.63 -3.66 -9.00
N PHE A 186 -8.02 -4.53 -9.92
CA PHE A 186 -8.56 -5.85 -9.64
C PHE A 186 -7.46 -6.90 -9.78
N PRO A 187 -7.10 -7.63 -8.70
CA PRO A 187 -6.12 -8.70 -8.76
C PRO A 187 -6.67 -9.94 -9.49
N MET A 188 -5.77 -10.85 -9.88
CA MET A 188 -6.09 -12.20 -10.39
C MET A 188 -7.16 -12.23 -11.51
N ILE A 189 -7.08 -11.33 -12.49
CA ILE A 189 -7.98 -11.37 -13.65
C ILE A 189 -7.54 -12.48 -14.61
N ASP A 190 -8.40 -13.49 -14.73
CA ASP A 190 -8.10 -14.77 -15.39
C ASP A 190 -8.72 -14.93 -16.79
N GLY A 191 -9.35 -13.88 -17.34
CA GLY A 191 -9.94 -13.91 -18.68
C GLY A 191 -10.92 -12.78 -18.95
N ALA A 192 -11.48 -12.76 -20.16
CA ALA A 192 -12.41 -11.71 -20.59
C ALA A 192 -13.68 -11.65 -19.71
N GLU A 193 -14.17 -12.79 -19.21
CA GLU A 193 -15.37 -12.82 -18.37
C GLU A 193 -15.14 -12.23 -16.97
N SER A 194 -14.00 -12.51 -16.33
CA SER A 194 -13.64 -11.87 -15.05
C SER A 194 -13.35 -10.37 -15.22
N ALA A 195 -12.75 -9.97 -16.34
CA ALA A 195 -12.56 -8.56 -16.69
C ALA A 195 -13.90 -7.82 -16.91
N LYS A 196 -14.85 -8.40 -17.66
CA LYS A 196 -16.20 -7.85 -17.83
C LYS A 196 -16.92 -7.68 -16.49
N LYS A 197 -16.76 -8.66 -15.58
CA LYS A 197 -17.29 -8.57 -14.21
C LYS A 197 -16.66 -7.40 -13.46
N ALA A 198 -15.33 -7.27 -13.49
CA ALA A 198 -14.62 -6.14 -12.87
C ALA A 198 -15.15 -4.79 -13.36
N VAL A 199 -15.31 -4.61 -14.67
CA VAL A 199 -15.93 -3.41 -15.26
C VAL A 199 -17.36 -3.19 -14.75
N SER A 200 -18.17 -4.25 -14.74
CA SER A 200 -19.55 -4.16 -14.26
C SER A 200 -19.65 -3.73 -12.78
N TYR A 201 -18.66 -4.05 -11.95
CA TYR A 201 -18.63 -3.65 -10.54
C TYR A 201 -18.38 -2.15 -10.35
N CYS A 202 -17.80 -1.49 -11.36
CA CYS A 202 -17.50 -0.06 -11.37
C CYS A 202 -18.65 0.80 -11.93
N ARG A 203 -19.53 0.21 -12.75
CA ARG A 203 -20.61 0.90 -13.45
C ARG A 203 -21.96 0.81 -12.74
N PHE A 204 -22.73 1.89 -12.74
CA PHE A 204 -24.11 1.88 -12.24
C PHE A 204 -25.06 1.20 -13.26
N PRO A 205 -26.23 0.69 -12.82
CA PRO A 205 -27.24 0.21 -13.75
C PRO A 205 -27.68 1.30 -14.75
N PRO A 206 -27.92 0.98 -16.04
CA PRO A 206 -27.93 -0.37 -16.63
C PRO A 206 -26.56 -0.88 -17.12
N ALA A 207 -25.51 -0.06 -17.06
CA ALA A 207 -24.18 -0.41 -17.60
C ALA A 207 -23.37 -1.35 -16.69
N GLY A 208 -23.80 -1.53 -15.44
CA GLY A 208 -23.18 -2.44 -14.48
C GLY A 208 -24.07 -2.73 -13.27
N VAL A 209 -23.42 -3.14 -12.18
CA VAL A 209 -24.07 -3.65 -10.95
C VAL A 209 -23.65 -2.87 -9.69
N ARG A 210 -22.98 -1.72 -9.84
CA ARG A 210 -22.59 -0.88 -8.70
C ARG A 210 -23.83 -0.40 -7.94
N GLY A 211 -23.85 -0.63 -6.63
CA GLY A 211 -24.92 -0.14 -5.76
C GLY A 211 -24.90 1.39 -5.64
N SER A 212 -26.08 2.02 -5.69
CA SER A 212 -26.20 3.48 -5.65
C SER A 212 -26.26 4.01 -4.21
N ALA A 213 -25.20 4.69 -3.79
CA ALA A 213 -25.13 5.49 -2.57
C ALA A 213 -24.48 6.87 -2.83
N HIS A 214 -24.44 7.29 -4.10
CA HIS A 214 -23.74 8.49 -4.57
C HIS A 214 -24.25 9.80 -3.94
N THR A 215 -25.35 9.82 -3.22
CA THR A 215 -25.83 11.03 -2.53
C THR A 215 -25.12 11.29 -1.19
N VAL A 216 -24.38 10.32 -0.66
CA VAL A 216 -23.82 10.40 0.71
C VAL A 216 -22.35 9.97 0.84
N VAL A 217 -21.74 9.45 -0.22
CA VAL A 217 -20.37 8.90 -0.18
C VAL A 217 -19.31 9.93 -0.56
N ARG A 218 -18.05 9.70 -0.18
CA ARG A 218 -16.94 10.62 -0.47
C ARG A 218 -16.71 10.82 -1.97
N ALA A 219 -16.90 9.77 -2.76
CA ALA A 219 -16.69 9.79 -4.21
C ALA A 219 -17.41 10.94 -4.93
N SER A 220 -18.63 11.27 -4.50
CA SER A 220 -19.46 12.35 -5.03
C SER A 220 -19.37 13.63 -4.19
N ARG A 221 -18.30 13.76 -3.39
CA ARG A 221 -18.14 14.82 -2.38
C ARG A 221 -19.35 14.91 -1.45
N TYR A 222 -19.85 13.77 -0.99
CA TYR A 222 -21.02 13.68 -0.10
C TYR A 222 -22.30 14.26 -0.73
N GLY A 223 -22.47 14.05 -2.04
CA GLY A 223 -23.61 14.57 -2.81
C GLY A 223 -23.49 16.03 -3.24
N ILE A 224 -22.36 16.68 -2.98
CA ILE A 224 -22.11 18.08 -3.39
C ILE A 224 -21.72 18.17 -4.87
N ASP A 225 -21.09 17.15 -5.44
CA ASP A 225 -20.67 17.15 -6.84
C ASP A 225 -21.83 16.79 -7.78
N PRO A 226 -22.41 17.76 -8.53
CA PRO A 226 -23.51 17.49 -9.44
C PRO A 226 -23.06 16.72 -10.70
N GLY A 227 -21.76 16.72 -11.03
CA GLY A 227 -21.20 16.08 -12.21
C GLY A 227 -20.86 14.60 -12.00
N TYR A 228 -20.85 14.13 -10.76
CA TYR A 228 -20.37 12.79 -10.41
C TYR A 228 -21.02 11.67 -11.24
N LEU A 229 -22.34 11.64 -11.35
CA LEU A 229 -23.04 10.60 -12.11
C LEU A 229 -22.81 10.67 -13.62
N SER A 230 -22.46 11.85 -14.15
CA SER A 230 -22.19 12.04 -15.56
C SER A 230 -20.74 11.71 -15.93
N ASN A 231 -19.81 11.89 -14.99
CA ASN A 231 -18.38 11.83 -15.30
C ASN A 231 -17.67 10.57 -14.78
N TYR A 232 -18.29 9.79 -13.88
CA TYR A 232 -17.59 8.70 -13.19
C TYR A 232 -16.95 7.65 -14.11
N GLU A 233 -17.49 7.41 -15.31
CA GLU A 233 -16.91 6.48 -16.28
C GLU A 233 -15.64 7.02 -16.94
N GLU A 234 -15.56 8.34 -17.11
CA GLU A 234 -14.39 9.05 -17.65
C GLU A 234 -13.33 9.30 -16.57
N ASP A 235 -13.76 9.41 -15.31
CA ASP A 235 -12.88 9.74 -14.19
C ASP A 235 -12.19 8.50 -13.58
N VAL A 236 -12.89 7.38 -13.46
CA VAL A 236 -12.40 6.20 -12.72
C VAL A 236 -11.68 5.23 -13.65
N LEU A 237 -10.36 5.12 -13.48
CA LEU A 237 -9.50 4.16 -14.18
C LEU A 237 -9.68 2.73 -13.65
N ILE A 238 -10.01 1.80 -14.54
CA ILE A 238 -10.20 0.38 -14.23
C ILE A 238 -8.98 -0.40 -14.70
N MET A 239 -8.25 -1.00 -13.75
CA MET A 239 -7.05 -1.75 -14.00
C MET A 239 -7.26 -3.24 -13.70
N CYS A 240 -6.92 -4.09 -14.66
CA CYS A 240 -6.96 -5.55 -14.52
C CYS A 240 -5.53 -6.08 -14.36
N GLN A 241 -5.24 -6.72 -13.23
CA GLN A 241 -3.95 -7.36 -13.00
C GLN A 241 -3.97 -8.80 -13.52
N VAL A 242 -3.03 -9.11 -14.41
CA VAL A 242 -2.86 -10.43 -15.04
C VAL A 242 -1.49 -10.96 -14.68
N GLU A 243 -1.45 -12.10 -14.01
CA GLU A 243 -0.26 -12.48 -13.24
C GLU A 243 -0.01 -13.99 -13.15
N SER A 244 -0.69 -14.80 -13.97
CA SER A 244 -0.41 -16.23 -14.08
C SER A 244 -0.05 -16.61 -15.52
N GLU A 245 0.74 -17.67 -15.70
CA GLU A 245 1.13 -18.17 -17.02
C GLU A 245 -0.09 -18.43 -17.92
N LYS A 246 -1.12 -19.07 -17.36
CA LYS A 246 -2.36 -19.41 -18.06
C LYS A 246 -3.14 -18.16 -18.48
N ASP A 247 -3.14 -17.13 -17.65
CA ASP A 247 -3.98 -15.95 -17.85
C ASP A 247 -3.31 -14.93 -18.77
N VAL A 248 -1.98 -14.85 -18.72
CA VAL A 248 -1.18 -14.07 -19.67
C VAL A 248 -1.39 -14.56 -21.11
N GLN A 249 -1.66 -15.85 -21.34
CA GLN A 249 -2.02 -16.36 -22.68
C GLN A 249 -3.33 -15.77 -23.23
N LYS A 250 -4.21 -15.25 -22.36
CA LYS A 250 -5.51 -14.65 -22.72
C LYS A 250 -5.47 -13.12 -22.68
N ILE A 251 -4.29 -12.52 -22.52
CA ILE A 251 -4.15 -11.08 -22.23
C ILE A 251 -4.74 -10.19 -23.33
N GLU A 252 -4.70 -10.61 -24.60
CA GLU A 252 -5.33 -9.88 -25.71
C GLU A 252 -6.87 -9.84 -25.56
N GLU A 253 -7.49 -10.95 -25.15
CA GLU A 253 -8.94 -11.01 -24.90
C GLU A 253 -9.34 -10.14 -23.71
N ILE A 254 -8.53 -10.14 -22.64
CA ILE A 254 -8.71 -9.30 -21.45
C ILE A 254 -8.60 -7.82 -21.82
N ALA A 255 -7.52 -7.45 -22.54
CA ALA A 255 -7.27 -6.09 -23.00
C ALA A 255 -8.31 -5.58 -24.01
N ALA A 256 -9.04 -6.48 -24.67
CA ALA A 256 -10.09 -6.15 -25.63
C ALA A 256 -11.44 -5.82 -25.01
N VAL A 257 -11.65 -6.11 -23.71
CA VAL A 257 -12.90 -5.86 -23.01
C VAL A 257 -13.18 -4.36 -22.91
N ASP A 258 -14.38 -3.94 -23.30
CA ASP A 258 -14.84 -2.56 -23.13
C ASP A 258 -14.85 -2.15 -21.66
N GLY A 259 -14.30 -0.97 -21.37
CA GLY A 259 -14.17 -0.43 -20.02
C GLY A 259 -12.92 -0.90 -19.25
N VAL A 260 -12.11 -1.80 -19.79
CA VAL A 260 -10.78 -2.08 -19.22
C VAL A 260 -9.81 -1.01 -19.72
N ASP A 261 -9.39 -0.13 -18.80
CA ASP A 261 -8.49 0.97 -19.14
C ASP A 261 -7.02 0.54 -19.10
N CYS A 262 -6.61 -0.29 -18.14
CA CYS A 262 -5.22 -0.69 -17.96
C CYS A 262 -5.05 -2.19 -17.72
N ILE A 263 -4.00 -2.76 -18.29
CA ILE A 263 -3.53 -4.12 -18.01
C ILE A 263 -2.24 -4.03 -17.19
N GLN A 264 -2.33 -4.40 -15.92
CA GLN A 264 -1.19 -4.49 -15.02
C GLN A 264 -0.61 -5.90 -15.08
N MET A 265 0.67 -6.03 -15.39
CA MET A 265 1.35 -7.33 -15.29
C MET A 265 2.13 -7.44 -13.99
N GLY A 266 1.91 -8.53 -13.25
CA GLY A 266 2.58 -8.85 -11.99
C GLY A 266 3.77 -9.81 -12.22
N PRO A 267 5.01 -9.32 -12.32
CA PRO A 267 6.16 -10.17 -12.67
C PRO A 267 6.48 -11.21 -11.58
N LEU A 268 6.26 -10.88 -10.30
CA LEU A 268 6.53 -11.78 -9.18
C LEU A 268 5.58 -12.98 -9.20
N ASP A 269 4.27 -12.75 -9.26
CA ASP A 269 3.28 -13.82 -9.29
C ASP A 269 3.34 -14.61 -10.60
N LEU A 270 3.65 -13.96 -11.74
CA LEU A 270 3.86 -14.68 -12.99
C LEU A 270 5.03 -15.65 -12.87
N SER A 271 6.17 -15.19 -12.33
CA SER A 271 7.33 -16.05 -12.11
C SER A 271 7.00 -17.24 -11.20
N ALA A 272 6.26 -16.99 -10.11
CA ALA A 272 5.80 -18.04 -9.21
C ALA A 272 4.88 -19.06 -9.92
N SER A 273 3.92 -18.58 -10.72
CA SER A 273 2.98 -19.44 -11.46
C SER A 273 3.68 -20.33 -12.49
N MET A 274 4.80 -19.88 -13.04
CA MET A 274 5.65 -20.61 -13.99
C MET A 274 6.65 -21.56 -13.31
N GLY A 275 6.63 -21.66 -11.97
CA GLY A 275 7.56 -22.47 -11.20
C GLY A 275 8.93 -21.81 -10.93
N TYR A 276 9.05 -20.51 -11.16
CA TYR A 276 10.24 -19.69 -10.93
C TYR A 276 10.03 -18.71 -9.76
N LEU A 277 9.65 -19.25 -8.60
CA LEU A 277 9.40 -18.44 -7.40
C LEU A 277 10.61 -17.56 -7.07
N TRP A 278 10.37 -16.25 -6.86
CA TRP A 278 11.40 -15.22 -6.63
C TRP A 278 12.39 -14.99 -7.78
N ASP A 279 12.13 -15.52 -8.98
CA ASP A 279 12.99 -15.30 -10.17
C ASP A 279 12.19 -14.72 -11.36
N PRO A 280 11.70 -13.48 -11.26
CA PRO A 280 11.08 -12.77 -12.40
C PRO A 280 12.08 -12.44 -13.52
N GLY A 281 13.38 -12.46 -13.22
CA GLY A 281 14.45 -12.25 -14.20
C GLY A 281 14.71 -13.46 -15.09
N ASN A 282 14.09 -14.61 -14.78
CA ASN A 282 14.23 -15.84 -15.54
C ASN A 282 13.96 -15.60 -17.03
N ARG A 283 14.80 -16.16 -17.90
CA ARG A 283 14.68 -16.00 -19.35
C ARG A 283 13.28 -16.36 -19.86
N LYS A 284 12.69 -17.47 -19.38
CA LYS A 284 11.36 -17.91 -19.82
C LYS A 284 10.25 -16.98 -19.35
N VAL A 285 10.32 -16.51 -18.10
CA VAL A 285 9.36 -15.53 -17.56
C VAL A 285 9.40 -14.25 -18.38
N ARG A 286 10.61 -13.77 -18.69
CA ARG A 286 10.81 -12.61 -19.55
C ARG A 286 10.27 -12.82 -20.96
N GLU A 287 10.47 -13.98 -21.58
CA GLU A 287 9.92 -14.29 -22.90
C GLU A 287 8.38 -14.21 -22.90
N VAL A 288 7.73 -14.78 -21.88
CA VAL A 288 6.27 -14.70 -21.70
C VAL A 288 5.81 -13.27 -21.49
N MET A 289 6.47 -12.51 -20.60
CA MET A 289 6.19 -11.08 -20.39
C MET A 289 6.31 -10.28 -21.69
N ARG A 290 7.39 -10.45 -22.45
CA ARG A 290 7.59 -9.72 -23.72
C ARG A 290 6.56 -10.09 -24.78
N ALA A 291 6.09 -11.34 -24.81
CA ALA A 291 4.99 -11.73 -25.69
C ALA A 291 3.68 -11.04 -25.28
N ALA A 292 3.40 -10.98 -23.97
CA ALA A 292 2.24 -10.32 -23.41
C ALA A 292 2.22 -8.80 -23.67
N GLU A 293 3.35 -8.13 -23.44
CA GLU A 293 3.57 -6.71 -23.77
C GLU A 293 3.21 -6.42 -25.22
N LYS A 294 3.75 -7.22 -26.15
CA LYS A 294 3.48 -7.08 -27.59
C LYS A 294 2.01 -7.30 -27.94
N ALA A 295 1.34 -8.24 -27.28
CA ALA A 295 -0.09 -8.51 -27.52
C ALA A 295 -0.96 -7.30 -27.10
N VAL A 296 -0.72 -6.75 -25.91
CA VAL A 296 -1.46 -5.57 -25.41
C VAL A 296 -1.22 -4.34 -26.29
N LEU A 297 0.04 -4.05 -26.61
CA LEU A 297 0.41 -2.91 -27.48
C LEU A 297 -0.10 -3.09 -28.91
N GLY A 298 -0.01 -4.32 -29.43
CA GLY A 298 -0.52 -4.69 -30.76
C GLY A 298 -2.02 -4.49 -30.89
N LEU A 299 -2.79 -4.75 -29.83
CA LEU A 299 -4.23 -4.50 -29.84
C LEU A 299 -4.56 -3.00 -29.93
N ARG A 300 -3.87 -2.17 -29.14
CA ARG A 300 -4.07 -0.70 -29.14
C ARG A 300 -3.73 -0.03 -30.46
N THR A 301 -2.76 -0.57 -31.20
CA THR A 301 -2.40 -0.06 -32.54
C THR A 301 -3.37 -0.50 -33.63
N LYS A 302 -4.04 -1.66 -33.48
CA LYS A 302 -4.98 -2.20 -34.48
C LYS A 302 -6.37 -1.58 -34.39
N LYS A 303 -6.86 -1.29 -33.19
CA LYS A 303 -8.15 -0.61 -33.04
C LYS A 303 -7.94 0.89 -33.31
N ALA A 304 -8.99 1.60 -33.74
CA ALA A 304 -8.96 3.06 -33.91
C ALA A 304 -8.33 3.70 -32.65
N GLU A 305 -7.50 4.74 -32.85
CA GLU A 305 -6.69 5.39 -31.82
C GLU A 305 -7.42 5.43 -30.47
N GLY A 306 -6.95 4.64 -29.50
CA GLY A 306 -7.46 4.65 -28.13
C GLY A 306 -8.20 3.40 -27.65
N ALA A 307 -8.51 2.42 -28.51
CA ALA A 307 -9.22 1.21 -28.08
C ALA A 307 -8.28 0.05 -27.68
N GLY A 308 -8.47 -0.49 -26.47
CA GLY A 308 -7.65 -1.53 -25.85
C GLY A 308 -6.92 -1.02 -24.60
N GLY A 309 -6.73 -1.87 -23.58
CA GLY A 309 -6.13 -1.44 -22.31
C GLY A 309 -4.69 -0.91 -22.45
N TYR A 310 -4.37 0.17 -21.75
CA TYR A 310 -3.02 0.70 -21.57
C TYR A 310 -2.13 -0.30 -20.83
N LEU A 311 -0.87 -0.41 -21.26
CA LEU A 311 0.09 -1.31 -20.65
C LEU A 311 0.65 -0.72 -19.35
N ALA A 312 0.52 -1.48 -18.25
CA ALA A 312 1.01 -1.12 -16.93
C ALA A 312 1.87 -2.23 -16.31
N GLY A 313 2.79 -1.88 -15.40
CA GLY A 313 3.61 -2.88 -14.72
C GLY A 313 4.39 -2.34 -13.53
N PHE A 314 5.17 -3.24 -12.94
CA PHE A 314 6.05 -2.97 -11.81
C PHE A 314 7.51 -3.15 -12.22
N ALA A 315 8.35 -2.13 -11.99
CA ALA A 315 9.76 -2.17 -12.35
C ALA A 315 10.54 -3.10 -11.42
N MET A 316 11.48 -3.83 -11.99
CA MET A 316 12.29 -4.82 -11.28
C MET A 316 13.77 -4.49 -11.42
N PRO A 317 14.67 -5.04 -10.58
CA PRO A 317 16.11 -4.76 -10.69
C PRO A 317 16.71 -5.04 -12.08
N HIS A 318 16.13 -5.99 -12.82
CA HIS A 318 16.56 -6.37 -14.17
C HIS A 318 15.71 -5.72 -15.29
N ASP A 319 14.72 -4.90 -14.93
CA ASP A 319 13.80 -4.25 -15.86
C ASP A 319 13.42 -2.86 -15.33
N SER A 320 14.25 -1.87 -15.67
CA SER A 320 14.14 -0.52 -15.12
C SER A 320 12.90 0.22 -15.63
N PRO A 321 12.44 1.28 -14.93
CA PRO A 321 11.36 2.12 -15.44
C PRO A 321 11.65 2.71 -16.83
N ASP A 322 12.90 3.06 -17.11
CA ASP A 322 13.30 3.58 -18.43
C ASP A 322 13.20 2.52 -19.53
N ASP A 323 13.64 1.29 -19.25
CA ASP A 323 13.52 0.18 -20.19
C ASP A 323 12.05 -0.17 -20.45
N MET A 324 11.22 -0.15 -19.41
CA MET A 324 9.77 -0.36 -19.53
C MET A 324 9.12 0.76 -20.37
N ARG A 325 9.45 2.02 -20.09
CA ARG A 325 8.97 3.17 -20.88
C ARG A 325 9.37 3.04 -22.35
N ALA A 326 10.63 2.69 -22.63
CA ALA A 326 11.13 2.50 -23.99
C ALA A 326 10.39 1.39 -24.75
N ARG A 327 9.82 0.41 -24.04
CA ARG A 327 8.99 -0.65 -24.63
C ARG A 327 7.51 -0.29 -24.75
N GLY A 328 7.08 0.90 -24.33
CA GLY A 328 5.71 1.37 -24.49
C GLY A 328 4.80 1.19 -23.26
N TYR A 329 5.36 1.02 -22.07
CA TYR A 329 4.56 1.09 -20.85
C TYR A 329 4.02 2.51 -20.65
N HIS A 330 2.74 2.59 -20.28
CA HIS A 330 2.04 3.84 -20.03
C HIS A 330 1.93 4.15 -18.54
N MET A 331 1.90 3.12 -17.69
CA MET A 331 1.95 3.27 -16.23
C MET A 331 3.01 2.35 -15.65
N ILE A 332 3.90 2.88 -14.83
CA ILE A 332 5.00 2.13 -14.24
C ILE A 332 5.03 2.41 -12.74
N SER A 333 4.90 1.38 -11.93
CA SER A 333 5.20 1.48 -10.50
C SER A 333 6.64 1.08 -10.24
N GLY A 334 7.42 1.91 -9.56
CA GLY A 334 8.85 1.66 -9.39
C GLY A 334 9.26 1.13 -8.03
N VAL A 335 8.48 1.43 -6.99
CA VAL A 335 8.87 1.15 -5.61
C VAL A 335 7.65 0.84 -4.74
N VAL A 336 7.93 0.18 -3.61
CA VAL A 336 7.01 0.02 -2.48
C VAL A 336 7.53 0.84 -1.32
N ASP A 337 6.68 1.63 -0.68
CA ASP A 337 6.99 2.47 0.48
C ASP A 337 7.76 1.75 1.59
N ILE A 338 7.30 0.56 2.00
CA ILE A 338 7.93 -0.26 3.03
C ILE A 338 9.34 -0.66 2.60
N GLY A 339 9.51 -1.05 1.33
CA GLY A 339 10.81 -1.42 0.77
C GLY A 339 11.78 -0.24 0.72
N LEU A 340 11.28 0.95 0.32
CA LEU A 340 12.04 2.19 0.28
C LEU A 340 12.53 2.58 1.68
N PHE A 341 11.62 2.62 2.66
CA PHE A 341 11.94 2.97 4.04
C PHE A 341 12.91 1.96 4.67
N ARG A 342 12.67 0.66 4.48
CA ARG A 342 13.57 -0.41 4.95
C ARG A 342 14.99 -0.20 4.42
N SER A 343 15.15 0.02 3.11
CA SER A 343 16.46 0.21 2.51
C SER A 343 17.18 1.44 3.07
N ALA A 344 16.48 2.57 3.22
CA ALA A 344 17.04 3.78 3.82
C ALA A 344 17.47 3.58 5.28
N ALA A 345 16.65 2.92 6.10
CA ALA A 345 16.96 2.66 7.50
C ALA A 345 18.14 1.69 7.67
N VAL A 346 18.20 0.62 6.86
CA VAL A 346 19.32 -0.32 6.87
C VAL A 346 20.62 0.36 6.47
N GLU A 347 20.59 1.20 5.45
CA GLU A 347 21.76 1.95 4.99
C GLU A 347 22.23 2.98 6.03
N ASP A 348 21.33 3.68 6.71
CA ASP A 348 21.67 4.62 7.78
C ASP A 348 22.39 3.92 8.95
N VAL A 349 21.85 2.79 9.41
CA VAL A 349 22.50 1.96 10.44
C VAL A 349 23.84 1.42 9.97
N ARG A 350 23.95 1.00 8.71
CA ARG A 350 25.22 0.52 8.13
C ARG A 350 26.27 1.63 8.16
N ARG A 351 25.92 2.85 7.75
CA ARG A 351 26.82 4.02 7.80
C ARG A 351 27.26 4.34 9.21
N PHE A 352 26.33 4.32 10.17
CA PHE A 352 26.67 4.53 11.58
C PHE A 352 27.66 3.48 12.09
N ARG A 353 27.44 2.19 11.77
CA ARG A 353 28.32 1.11 12.21
C ARG A 353 29.70 1.10 11.53
N LEU A 354 29.77 1.41 10.23
CA LEU A 354 31.06 1.54 9.52
C LEU A 354 31.84 2.74 10.04
N GLY A 355 31.16 3.87 10.28
CA GLY A 355 31.79 5.03 10.90
C GLY A 355 32.38 4.72 12.27
N LEU A 356 31.75 3.85 13.08
CA LEU A 356 32.32 3.40 14.35
C LEU A 356 33.55 2.50 14.20
N MET A 357 33.68 1.74 13.10
CA MET A 357 34.84 0.88 12.84
C MET A 357 36.07 1.70 12.44
N ASP A 358 35.89 2.76 11.65
CA ASP A 358 36.99 3.67 11.27
C ASP A 358 37.59 4.44 12.46
N TYR A 359 36.86 4.60 13.58
CA TYR A 359 37.38 5.21 14.81
C TYR A 359 38.05 4.23 15.77
N SER A 360 37.87 2.92 15.62
CA SER A 360 38.46 1.93 16.53
C SER A 360 39.87 1.47 16.14
N ASP A 361 40.33 1.77 14.92
CA ASP A 361 41.65 1.35 14.42
C ASP A 361 42.75 2.39 14.66
N ASP A 362 42.42 3.62 15.04
CA ASP A 362 43.40 4.69 15.30
C ASP A 362 43.85 4.83 16.77
N ASP A 363 43.25 4.06 17.71
CA ASP A 363 43.61 4.09 19.13
C ASP A 363 44.77 3.13 19.52
N ASN A 364 45.55 2.64 18.54
CA ASN A 364 46.74 1.82 18.81
C ASN A 364 48.02 2.34 18.14
N PHE A 365 48.34 3.61 18.34
CA PHE A 365 49.70 4.12 18.12
C PHE A 365 50.56 3.93 19.38
N GLY A 366 51.13 2.73 19.49
CA GLY A 366 52.17 2.37 20.45
C GLY A 366 53.21 1.44 19.82
N ASP A 367 54.21 2.05 19.17
CA ASP A 367 55.56 1.52 18.87
C ASP A 367 55.71 0.24 18.01
N GLY A 368 56.33 0.41 16.83
CA GLY A 368 57.51 -0.41 16.52
C GLY A 368 57.43 -1.46 15.41
N ARG A 369 58.03 -1.10 14.27
CA ARG A 369 58.75 -1.94 13.27
C ARG A 369 58.00 -2.46 12.03
N ARG A 370 58.51 -1.95 10.90
CA ARG A 370 58.47 -2.52 9.53
C ARG A 370 58.68 -4.04 9.50
N LYS A 371 57.89 -4.74 8.70
CA LYS A 371 58.38 -5.69 7.69
C LYS A 371 57.45 -5.76 6.49
N GLN A 372 58.10 -5.79 5.33
CA GLN A 372 57.59 -5.88 3.97
C GLN A 372 57.54 -7.38 3.60
N ASP A 373 56.54 -7.78 2.81
CA ASP A 373 56.35 -9.03 2.00
C ASP A 373 54.83 -9.34 2.03
N GLY A 374 54.09 -9.69 0.98
CA GLY A 374 54.36 -10.13 -0.38
C GLY A 374 53.29 -11.17 -0.76
N ARG A 375 52.36 -10.81 -1.66
CA ARG A 375 51.41 -11.66 -2.44
C ARG A 375 50.32 -12.46 -1.71
N GLY A 376 49.10 -12.38 -2.26
CA GLY A 376 48.21 -13.54 -2.39
C GLY A 376 46.71 -13.31 -2.23
N LYS A 377 46.03 -13.24 -3.38
CA LYS A 377 44.69 -13.79 -3.72
C LYS A 377 43.43 -13.36 -2.96
N ASP A 378 42.45 -12.96 -3.77
CA ASP A 378 41.05 -13.43 -3.82
C ASP A 378 40.51 -14.10 -2.55
N ASP A 379 39.41 -13.59 -2.01
CA ASP A 379 38.17 -14.36 -1.82
C ASP A 379 37.02 -13.47 -1.26
N ASP A 380 35.93 -13.51 -2.02
CA ASP A 380 34.54 -13.71 -1.60
C ASP A 380 33.68 -12.58 -0.99
N GLU A 381 33.02 -11.88 -1.93
CA GLU A 381 31.60 -11.52 -1.86
C GLU A 381 30.73 -12.75 -1.51
N LYS A 382 30.31 -12.90 -0.26
CA LYS A 382 29.18 -13.77 0.05
C LYS A 382 28.57 -13.53 1.42
N TYR A 383 27.69 -12.54 1.57
CA TYR A 383 26.71 -12.59 2.66
C TYR A 383 25.42 -11.89 2.22
N TRP A 384 24.34 -12.66 2.06
CA TRP A 384 22.94 -12.40 2.42
C TRP A 384 22.01 -13.31 1.60
N SER A 385 21.68 -14.49 2.14
CA SER A 385 20.45 -15.23 1.82
C SER A 385 20.17 -16.25 2.92
N GLU A 386 19.28 -15.91 3.86
CA GLU A 386 18.31 -16.81 4.50
C GLU A 386 17.05 -16.03 4.85
#